data_AF-A0A9E4GQ45-F1
#
_entry.id   AF-A0A9E4GQ45-F1
#
_cell.length_a   1.000
_cell.length_b   1.000
_cell.length_c   1.000
_cell.angle_alpha   90.00
_cell.angle_beta   90.00
_cell.angle_gamma   90.00
#
_symmetry.space_group_name_H-M   'P 1'
#
loop_
_entity.id
_entity.type
_entity.pdbx_description
1 polymer ?
#
loop_
_entity_poly.entity_id
_entity_poly.type
_entity_poly.pdbx_seq_one_letter_code
_entity_poly.pdbx_strand_id
1 'polypeptide(L)'
;MSDSRSPAFVLGEPQPIGINTRYACWLTSSEDRFFKAILRVGCVASVSAPQDNRALVEIRNDHDPDEAWHWVRTELEETSRRVILDPIWEEALWLL
;
A
#
# COMPACT_ATOMS: atom_id res chain seq x y z
N MET A 1 10.14 -11.31 23.92
CA MET A 1 10.47 -11.99 22.65
C MET A 1 9.99 -11.06 21.55
N SER A 2 10.90 -10.29 20.95
CA SER A 2 10.56 -9.42 19.82
C SER A 2 10.31 -10.32 18.62
N ASP A 3 9.10 -10.27 18.07
CA ASP A 3 8.73 -11.01 16.86
C ASP A 3 9.56 -10.41 15.70
N SER A 4 10.68 -11.04 15.36
CA SER A 4 11.65 -10.57 14.35
C SER A 4 11.13 -10.77 12.91
N ARG A 5 9.84 -10.58 12.67
CA ARG A 5 9.28 -10.61 11.32
C ARG A 5 9.49 -9.23 10.71
N SER A 6 10.15 -9.20 9.56
CA SER A 6 10.17 -8.00 8.72
C SER A 6 8.72 -7.53 8.50
N PRO A 7 8.45 -6.23 8.58
CA PRO A 7 7.11 -5.73 8.34
C PRO A 7 6.65 -6.11 6.93
N ALA A 8 5.37 -6.45 6.76
CA ALA A 8 4.81 -6.88 5.47
C ALA A 8 4.94 -5.80 4.38
N PHE A 9 5.04 -4.54 4.78
CA PHE A 9 5.33 -3.41 3.91
C PHE A 9 6.14 -2.35 4.66
N VAL A 10 6.80 -1.47 3.90
CA VAL A 10 7.44 -0.25 4.39
C VAL A 10 6.90 0.92 3.58
N LEU A 11 6.34 1.92 4.26
CA LEU A 11 5.85 3.15 3.64
C LEU A 11 6.73 4.31 4.10
N GLY A 12 7.43 4.95 3.17
CA GLY A 12 8.20 6.16 3.43
C GLY A 12 7.29 7.37 3.64
N GLU A 13 7.80 8.42 4.28
CA GLU A 13 7.10 9.69 4.42
C GLU A 13 6.86 10.35 3.04
N PRO A 14 5.79 11.15 2.89
CA PRO A 14 5.55 11.88 1.65
C PRO A 14 6.64 12.92 1.45
N GLN A 15 7.14 13.03 0.23
CA GLN A 15 8.17 13.99 -0.18
C GLN A 15 7.68 14.75 -1.42
N PRO A 16 8.03 16.03 -1.55
CA PRO A 16 7.73 16.77 -2.76
C PRO A 16 8.47 16.16 -3.96
N ILE A 17 7.78 16.04 -5.10
CA ILE A 17 8.36 15.50 -6.33
C ILE A 17 8.28 16.51 -7.48
N GLY A 18 9.44 16.76 -8.11
CA GLY A 18 9.56 17.72 -9.20
C GLY A 18 9.47 19.17 -8.74
N ILE A 19 9.01 20.04 -9.65
CA ILE A 19 8.96 21.51 -9.46
C ILE A 19 7.58 21.97 -8.96
N ASN A 20 6.57 21.09 -9.00
CA ASN A 20 5.20 21.38 -8.61
C ASN A 20 4.91 20.92 -7.17
N THR A 21 3.80 21.39 -6.59
CA THR A 21 3.26 21.00 -5.27
C THR A 21 2.72 19.56 -5.24
N ARG A 22 3.39 18.63 -5.93
CA ARG A 22 3.05 17.21 -5.96
C ARG A 22 3.85 16.51 -4.88
N TYR A 23 3.21 15.59 -4.18
CA TYR A 23 3.84 14.79 -3.16
C TYR A 23 3.75 13.31 -3.54
N ALA A 24 4.78 12.56 -3.19
CA ALA A 24 4.79 11.12 -3.36
C ALA A 24 5.52 10.44 -2.21
N CYS A 25 5.18 9.19 -1.95
CA CYS A 25 5.87 8.34 -0.99
C CYS A 25 6.30 7.03 -1.64
N TRP A 26 7.31 6.41 -1.06
CA TRP A 26 7.76 5.08 -1.48
C TRP A 26 7.03 4.01 -0.70
N LEU A 27 6.43 3.05 -1.40
CA LEU A 27 5.91 1.82 -0.84
C LEU A 27 6.82 0.65 -1.24
N THR A 28 7.31 -0.10 -0.26
CA THR A 28 8.08 -1.33 -0.47
C THR A 28 7.33 -2.51 0.11
N SER A 29 7.09 -3.56 -0.67
CA SER A 29 6.53 -4.84 -0.20
C SER A 29 6.80 -5.97 -1.20
N SER A 30 6.99 -7.18 -0.68
CA SER A 30 7.07 -8.41 -1.48
C SER A 30 5.71 -8.94 -1.94
N GLU A 31 4.59 -8.34 -1.50
CA GLU A 31 3.25 -8.82 -1.81
C GLU A 31 2.49 -7.84 -2.71
N ASP A 32 2.12 -8.29 -3.92
CA ASP A 32 1.40 -7.49 -4.92
C ASP A 32 0.06 -6.91 -4.44
N ARG A 33 -0.55 -7.55 -3.44
CA ARG A 33 -1.85 -7.12 -2.88
C ARG A 33 -1.79 -5.70 -2.32
N PHE A 34 -0.66 -5.27 -1.77
CA PHE A 34 -0.52 -3.94 -1.20
C PHE A 34 -0.56 -2.86 -2.29
N PHE A 35 0.15 -3.08 -3.40
CA PHE A 35 0.12 -2.15 -4.55
C PHE A 35 -1.28 -2.06 -5.17
N LYS A 36 -2.01 -3.18 -5.23
CA LYS A 36 -3.40 -3.21 -5.73
C LYS A 36 -4.39 -2.54 -4.78
N ALA A 37 -4.18 -2.66 -3.47
CA ALA A 37 -5.05 -2.05 -2.46
C ALA A 37 -4.97 -0.52 -2.51
N ILE A 38 -3.75 0.04 -2.56
CA ILE A 38 -3.56 1.49 -2.52
C ILE A 38 -4.08 2.22 -3.76
N LEU A 39 -4.17 1.55 -4.92
CA LEU A 39 -4.78 2.11 -6.13
C LEU A 39 -6.26 2.48 -5.95
N ARG A 40 -6.93 1.93 -4.92
CA ARG A 40 -8.33 2.21 -4.61
C ARG A 40 -8.51 3.35 -3.61
N VAL A 41 -7.43 3.84 -3.01
CA VAL A 41 -7.47 4.91 -2.02
C VAL A 41 -7.67 6.24 -2.74
N GLY A 42 -8.72 6.97 -2.40
CA GLY A 42 -9.16 8.14 -3.17
C GLY A 42 -8.15 9.28 -3.28
N CYS A 43 -7.19 9.38 -2.35
CA CYS A 43 -6.12 10.37 -2.33
C CYS A 43 -4.89 9.98 -3.18
N VAL A 44 -4.82 8.75 -3.70
CA VAL A 44 -3.75 8.28 -4.57
C VAL A 44 -4.04 8.66 -6.01
N ALA A 45 -3.12 9.37 -6.64
CA ALA A 45 -3.21 9.78 -8.05
C ALA A 45 -2.69 8.69 -8.98
N SER A 46 -1.55 8.10 -8.63
CA SER A 46 -0.92 7.04 -9.42
C SER A 46 -0.02 6.17 -8.55
N VAL A 47 0.19 4.93 -8.99
CA VAL A 47 1.18 4.02 -8.43
C VAL A 47 2.05 3.55 -9.58
N SER A 48 3.36 3.78 -9.50
CA SER A 48 4.28 3.30 -10.52
C SER A 48 4.33 1.77 -10.54
N ALA A 49 4.76 1.19 -11.67
CA ALA A 49 5.07 -0.23 -11.69
C ALA A 49 6.11 -0.54 -10.60
N PRO A 50 5.90 -1.57 -9.77
CA PRO A 50 6.88 -1.94 -8.76
C PRO A 50 8.16 -2.43 -9.43
N GLN A 51 9.30 -1.88 -9.02
CA GLN A 51 10.64 -2.35 -9.36
C GLN A 51 11.34 -2.72 -8.06
N ASP A 52 11.95 -3.91 -8.00
CA ASP A 52 12.60 -4.43 -6.78
C ASP A 52 11.69 -4.35 -5.54
N ASN A 53 10.42 -4.78 -5.69
CA ASN A 53 9.40 -4.74 -4.64
C ASN A 53 9.08 -3.32 -4.13
N ARG A 54 9.37 -2.28 -4.92
CA ARG A 54 9.20 -0.89 -4.53
C ARG A 54 8.45 -0.10 -5.61
N ALA A 55 7.43 0.64 -5.20
CA ALA A 55 6.62 1.50 -6.07
C ALA A 55 6.56 2.93 -5.52
N LEU A 56 6.52 3.89 -6.43
CA LEU A 56 6.26 5.29 -6.11
C LEU A 56 4.75 5.52 -6.10
N VAL A 57 4.23 6.06 -5.01
CA VAL A 57 2.82 6.37 -4.81
C VAL A 57 2.67 7.88 -4.86
N GLU A 58 2.06 8.39 -5.92
CA GLU A 58 1.79 9.83 -6.08
C GLU A 58 0.47 10.18 -5.39
N ILE A 59 0.49 11.24 -4.58
CA ILE A 59 -0.67 11.79 -3.89
C ILE A 59 -1.30 12.85 -4.78
N ARG A 60 -2.63 12.87 -4.84
CA ARG A 60 -3.35 13.90 -5.59
C ARG A 60 -3.17 15.27 -4.93
N ASN A 61 -3.09 16.31 -5.75
CA ASN A 61 -2.83 17.68 -5.29
C ASN A 61 -3.98 18.32 -4.50
N ASP A 62 -5.17 17.72 -4.53
CA ASP A 62 -6.36 18.18 -3.79
C ASP A 62 -6.44 17.63 -2.36
N HIS A 63 -5.42 16.88 -1.92
CA HIS A 63 -5.31 16.35 -0.57
C HIS A 63 -4.07 16.89 0.15
N ASP A 64 -4.19 17.01 1.47
CA ASP A 64 -3.03 17.24 2.34
C ASP A 64 -2.11 15.99 2.31
N PRO A 65 -0.80 16.15 2.05
CA PRO A 65 0.12 15.00 1.92
C PRO A 65 0.23 14.15 3.18
N ASP A 66 0.18 14.75 4.38
CA ASP A 66 0.34 14.04 5.64
C ASP A 66 -0.94 13.24 5.96
N GLU A 67 -2.10 13.87 5.79
CA GLU A 67 -3.39 13.20 5.95
C GLU A 67 -3.56 12.05 4.93
N ALA A 68 -3.22 12.29 3.66
CA ALA A 68 -3.26 11.28 2.62
C ALA A 68 -2.32 10.09 2.93
N TRP A 69 -1.11 10.37 3.42
CA TRP A 69 -0.17 9.35 3.84
C TRP A 69 -0.72 8.49 4.99
N HIS A 70 -1.37 9.12 5.97
CA HIS A 70 -2.03 8.41 7.06
C HIS A 70 -3.13 7.46 6.55
N TRP A 71 -3.97 7.91 5.61
CA TRP A 71 -5.00 7.05 5.03
C TRP A 71 -4.42 5.86 4.24
N VAL A 72 -3.38 6.12 3.43
CA VAL A 72 -2.67 5.05 2.70
C VAL A 72 -2.10 4.03 3.68
N ARG A 73 -1.47 4.49 4.77
CA ARG A 73 -0.94 3.63 5.82
C ARG A 73 -2.05 2.79 6.48
N THR A 74 -3.17 3.41 6.84
CA THR A 74 -4.31 2.69 7.43
C THR A 74 -4.85 1.60 6.49
N GLU A 75 -5.00 1.88 5.20
CA GLU A 75 -5.47 0.87 4.23
C GLU A 75 -4.46 -0.29 4.09
N LEU A 76 -3.16 0.00 4.13
CA LEU A 76 -2.11 -1.04 4.09
C LEU A 76 -2.12 -1.89 5.36
N GLU A 77 -2.29 -1.28 6.54
CA GLU A 77 -2.43 -1.99 7.81
C GLU A 77 -3.66 -2.90 7.81
N GLU A 78 -4.81 -2.42 7.33
CA GLU A 78 -6.01 -3.23 7.17
C GLU A 78 -5.83 -4.36 6.15
N THR A 79 -5.18 -4.08 5.02
CA THR A 79 -4.85 -5.08 4.00
C THR A 79 -3.93 -6.17 4.57
N SER A 80 -2.99 -5.81 5.44
CA SER A 80 -2.08 -6.78 6.06
C SER A 80 -2.81 -7.76 6.99
N ARG A 81 -3.91 -7.30 7.63
CA ARG A 81 -4.75 -8.11 8.54
C ARG A 81 -5.71 -9.02 7.80
N ARG A 82 -6.03 -8.72 6.54
CA ARG A 82 -6.88 -9.58 5.72
C ARG A 82 -6.12 -10.89 5.44
N VAL A 83 -6.65 -11.98 5.98
CA VAL A 83 -6.18 -13.34 5.69
C VAL A 83 -6.58 -13.64 4.24
N ILE A 84 -5.58 -13.91 3.40
CA ILE A 84 -5.84 -14.55 2.11
C ILE A 84 -6.13 -16.01 2.43
N LEU A 85 -7.36 -16.46 2.16
CA LEU A 85 -7.69 -17.87 2.23
C LEU A 85 -6.84 -18.61 1.18
N ASP A 86 -6.14 -19.65 1.61
CA ASP A 86 -5.47 -20.57 0.70
C ASP A 86 -6.51 -21.14 -0.28
N PRO A 87 -6.20 -21.30 -1.59
CA PRO A 87 -7.14 -21.87 -2.57
C PRO A 87 -7.84 -23.16 -2.12
N ILE A 88 -7.17 -23.97 -1.28
CA ILE A 88 -7.75 -25.19 -0.67
C ILE A 88 -8.98 -24.87 0.20
N TRP A 89 -8.94 -23.76 0.92
CA TRP A 89 -10.06 -23.29 1.74
C TRP A 89 -11.18 -22.64 0.90
N GLU A 90 -10.85 -22.00 -0.23
CA GLU A 90 -11.87 -21.49 -1.16
C GLU A 90 -12.71 -22.63 -1.77
N GLU A 91 -12.08 -23.74 -2.17
CA GLU A 91 -12.82 -24.93 -2.66
C GLU A 91 -13.68 -25.57 -1.56
N ALA A 92 -13.15 -25.68 -0.34
CA ALA A 92 -13.88 -26.27 0.78
C ALA A 92 -15.13 -25.45 1.18
N LEU A 93 -15.08 -24.12 1.07
CA LEU A 93 -16.22 -23.23 1.34
C LEU A 93 -17.27 -23.24 0.21
N TRP A 94 -16.86 -23.51 -1.03
CA TRP A 94 -17.78 -23.68 -2.16
C TRP A 94 -18.59 -24.98 -2.13
N LEU A 95 -18.15 -25.96 -1.34
CA LEU A 95 -18.78 -27.29 -1.21
C LEU A 95 -19.70 -27.41 0.02
N LEU A 96 -19.89 -26.35 0.80
CA LEU A 96 -20.83 -26.24 1.93
C LEU A 96 -22.15 -25.59 1.51
#